data_AF-A0A929NGL4-F1
#
_entry.id   AF-A0A929NGL4-F1
#
_cell.length_a   1.000
_cell.length_b   1.000
_cell.length_c   1.000
_cell.angle_alpha   90.00
_cell.angle_beta   90.00
_cell.angle_gamma   90.00
#
_symmetry.space_group_name_H-M   'P 1'
#
loop_
_entity.id
_entity.type
_entity.pdbx_description
1 polymer ?
#
loop_
_entity_poly.entity_id
_entity_poly.type
_entity_poly.pdbx_seq_one_letter_code
_entity_poly.pdbx_strand_id
1 'polypeptide(L)'
;MVLFLFILQVVFVLGVVLFTISFLIASLKEKESRAALMAGAIVIFLIIIELCIYWLYTLRFFYNTAGSLLLIAGWAVVGYGIYFFGRPTGPNEKALKGVAGHIVGKAQRFDEREQVFARERSIRPGSPQYEAFYHSHPELEQLDSERRAAGGIMGTPGAIDRPGEMPNIAAMTAAFSIPPHFGKPQNHTPAVQLTEENRPNLSPEETTRRVKGFARQLGAGSVGVARMNPLWVYSNRGEIFYENWDQWGQEITLDHNFAIVFTVEMDWEMISTAPHTPSVAESALSYSKGAWISTQLAAFVANLGYAATANHSRHYNLLLTPAAIDAGLGE
;
A
#
# COMPACT_ATOMS: atom_id res chain seq x y z
N MET A 1 -39.43 25.25 23.59
CA MET A 1 -38.67 25.13 22.32
C MET A 1 -37.27 25.73 22.43
N VAL A 2 -37.11 27.04 22.68
CA VAL A 2 -35.79 27.70 22.76
C VAL A 2 -34.86 27.08 23.80
N LEU A 3 -35.34 26.87 25.04
CA LEU A 3 -34.53 26.23 26.10
C LEU A 3 -34.07 24.81 25.71
N PHE A 4 -34.93 24.04 25.04
CA PHE A 4 -34.58 22.68 24.59
C PHE A 4 -33.49 22.71 23.51
N LEU A 5 -33.64 23.56 22.49
CA LEU A 5 -32.63 23.73 21.43
C LEU A 5 -31.30 24.26 21.97
N PHE A 6 -31.36 25.11 22.99
CA PHE A 6 -30.18 25.63 23.68
C PHE A 6 -29.45 24.52 24.48
N ILE A 7 -30.18 23.71 25.25
CA ILE A 7 -29.60 22.56 25.96
C ILE A 7 -28.97 21.57 24.96
N LEU A 8 -29.65 21.29 23.85
CA LEU A 8 -29.13 20.43 22.80
C LEU A 8 -27.82 21.00 22.21
N GLN A 9 -27.71 22.32 22.08
CA GLN A 9 -26.56 23.00 21.49
C GLN A 9 -25.35 22.87 22.41
N VAL A 10 -25.54 23.15 23.69
CA VAL A 10 -24.51 23.00 24.73
C VAL A 10 -23.99 21.56 24.75
N VAL A 11 -24.89 20.57 24.73
CA VAL A 11 -24.49 19.15 24.75
C VAL A 11 -23.72 18.75 23.49
N PHE A 12 -24.16 19.20 22.31
CA PHE A 12 -23.49 18.92 21.06
C PHE A 12 -22.08 19.54 21.00
N VAL A 13 -21.97 20.83 21.32
CA VAL A 13 -20.68 21.54 21.33
C VAL A 13 -19.74 20.93 22.38
N LEU A 14 -20.24 20.58 23.57
CA LEU A 14 -19.47 19.87 24.58
C LEU A 14 -18.90 18.55 24.03
N GLY A 15 -19.70 17.76 23.32
CA GLY A 15 -19.24 16.53 22.66
C GLY A 15 -18.11 16.79 21.66
N VAL A 16 -18.26 17.78 20.78
CA VAL A 16 -17.23 18.14 19.78
C VAL A 16 -15.96 18.67 20.45
N VAL A 17 -16.09 19.49 21.50
CA VAL A 17 -14.95 20.00 22.27
C VAL A 17 -14.20 18.86 22.95
N LEU A 18 -14.88 17.93 23.62
CA LEU A 18 -14.25 16.78 24.26
C LEU A 18 -13.52 15.89 23.25
N PHE A 19 -14.12 15.64 22.09
CA PHE A 19 -13.48 14.93 20.99
C PHE A 19 -12.21 15.67 20.50
N THR A 20 -12.31 16.98 20.29
CA THR A 20 -11.18 17.79 19.81
C THR A 20 -10.07 17.91 20.85
N ILE A 21 -10.40 17.92 22.15
CA ILE A 21 -9.41 17.86 23.24
C ILE A 21 -8.70 16.50 23.24
N SER A 22 -9.44 15.40 23.05
CA SER A 22 -8.83 14.07 22.92
C SER A 22 -7.85 14.03 21.74
N PHE A 23 -8.23 14.59 20.59
CA PHE A 23 -7.36 14.74 19.42
C PHE A 23 -6.14 15.62 19.71
N LEU A 24 -6.31 16.76 20.38
CA LEU A 24 -5.21 17.63 20.82
C LEU A 24 -4.22 16.88 21.71
N ILE A 25 -4.71 16.12 22.70
CA ILE A 25 -3.85 15.33 23.60
C ILE A 25 -3.07 14.28 22.80
N ALA A 26 -3.71 13.60 21.85
CA ALA A 26 -3.05 12.65 20.96
C ALA A 26 -1.96 13.33 20.13
N SER A 27 -2.26 14.46 19.47
CA SER A 27 -1.28 15.22 18.68
C SER A 27 -0.10 15.71 19.52
N LEU A 28 -0.32 16.11 20.77
CA LEU A 28 0.76 16.49 21.69
C LEU A 28 1.64 15.30 22.07
N LYS A 29 1.05 14.12 22.31
CA LYS A 29 1.81 12.88 22.58
C LYS A 29 2.63 12.46 21.38
N GLU A 30 2.09 12.62 20.18
CA GLU A 30 2.74 12.31 18.89
C GLU A 30 3.74 13.37 18.44
N LYS A 31 3.88 14.49 19.19
CA LYS A 31 4.76 15.62 18.87
C LYS A 31 4.42 16.34 17.56
N GLU A 32 3.17 16.24 17.11
CA GLU A 32 2.65 16.90 15.92
C GLU A 32 2.22 18.34 16.22
N SER A 33 3.19 19.25 16.27
CA SER A 33 3.01 20.65 16.70
C SER A 33 1.95 21.42 15.91
N ARG A 34 1.84 21.21 14.60
CA ARG A 34 0.84 21.87 13.75
C ARG A 34 -0.57 21.36 14.04
N ALA A 35 -0.75 20.05 14.16
CA ALA A 35 -2.04 19.45 14.47
C ALA A 35 -2.53 19.87 15.86
N ALA A 36 -1.62 19.88 16.84
CA ALA A 36 -1.91 20.37 18.19
C ALA A 36 -2.32 21.86 18.19
N LEU A 37 -1.60 22.71 17.45
CA LEU A 37 -1.96 24.14 17.34
C LEU A 37 -3.37 24.33 16.76
N MET A 38 -3.70 23.62 15.68
CA MET A 38 -5.01 23.71 15.04
C MET A 38 -6.12 23.18 15.95
N ALA A 39 -5.91 22.04 16.61
CA ALA A 39 -6.88 21.48 17.54
C ALA A 39 -7.13 22.42 18.73
N GLY A 40 -6.07 23.02 19.30
CA GLY A 40 -6.19 24.02 20.36
C GLY A 40 -6.96 25.26 19.92
N ALA A 41 -6.67 25.79 18.73
CA ALA A 41 -7.39 26.93 18.16
C ALA A 41 -8.89 26.63 17.96
N ILE A 42 -9.23 25.42 17.47
CA ILE A 42 -10.62 24.97 17.29
C ILE A 42 -11.34 24.89 18.64
N VAL A 43 -10.71 24.31 19.67
CA VAL A 43 -11.30 24.24 21.03
C VAL A 43 -11.60 25.64 21.57
N ILE A 44 -10.64 26.56 21.49
CA ILE A 44 -10.82 27.95 21.94
C ILE A 44 -11.96 28.62 21.15
N PHE A 45 -11.97 28.46 19.84
CA PHE A 45 -13.00 29.01 18.97
C PHE A 45 -14.41 28.51 19.32
N LEU A 46 -14.57 27.19 19.52
CA LEU A 46 -15.84 26.58 19.89
C LEU A 46 -16.33 27.08 21.26
N ILE A 47 -15.43 27.21 22.25
CA ILE A 47 -15.76 27.76 23.57
C ILE A 47 -16.20 29.22 23.45
N ILE A 48 -15.47 30.05 22.70
CA ILE A 48 -15.82 31.47 22.50
C ILE A 48 -17.20 31.59 21.85
N ILE A 49 -17.47 30.81 20.80
CA ILE A 49 -18.77 30.80 20.14
C ILE A 49 -19.87 30.40 21.12
N GLU A 50 -19.68 29.35 21.91
CA GLU A 50 -20.69 28.89 22.86
C GLU A 50 -20.96 29.94 23.96
N LEU A 51 -19.91 30.61 24.44
CA LEU A 51 -20.06 31.74 25.36
C LEU A 51 -20.81 32.91 24.74
N CYS A 52 -20.57 33.24 23.46
CA CYS A 52 -21.32 34.25 22.74
C CYS A 52 -22.81 33.86 22.58
N ILE A 53 -23.09 32.60 22.25
CA ILE A 53 -24.47 32.08 22.16
C ILE A 53 -25.14 32.15 23.54
N TYR A 54 -24.46 31.73 24.61
CA TYR A 54 -24.98 31.83 25.97
C TYR A 54 -25.26 33.28 26.38
N TRP A 55 -24.37 34.22 26.03
CA TRP A 55 -24.58 35.64 26.28
C TRP A 55 -25.81 36.19 25.54
N LEU A 56 -26.01 35.82 24.27
CA LEU A 56 -27.23 36.16 23.53
C LEU A 56 -28.48 35.53 24.16
N TYR A 57 -28.36 34.33 24.72
CA TYR A 57 -29.44 33.68 25.46
C TYR A 57 -29.82 34.44 26.73
N THR A 58 -28.87 34.93 27.53
CA THR A 58 -29.16 35.72 28.75
C THR A 58 -29.80 37.08 28.44
N LEU A 59 -29.47 37.68 27.29
CA LEU A 59 -30.13 38.89 26.76
C LEU A 59 -31.56 38.63 26.23
N ARG A 60 -32.05 37.38 26.33
CA ARG A 60 -33.33 36.93 25.77
C ARG A 60 -33.46 37.12 24.25
N PHE A 61 -32.35 37.24 23.52
CA PHE A 61 -32.35 37.44 22.08
C PHE A 61 -33.09 36.32 21.34
N PHE A 62 -32.86 35.06 21.72
CA PHE A 62 -33.53 33.91 21.08
C PHE A 62 -35.02 33.77 21.38
N TYR A 63 -35.58 34.59 22.27
CA TYR A 63 -37.03 34.62 22.55
C TYR A 63 -37.80 35.57 21.61
N ASN A 64 -37.10 36.41 20.84
CA ASN A 64 -37.73 37.19 19.77
C ASN A 64 -37.79 36.39 18.45
N THR A 65 -38.61 36.85 17.51
CA THR A 65 -38.81 36.14 16.24
C THR A 65 -37.53 36.01 15.42
N ALA A 66 -36.69 37.06 15.38
CA ALA A 66 -35.45 37.04 14.61
C ALA A 66 -34.42 36.05 15.16
N GLY A 67 -34.22 36.04 16.48
CA GLY A 67 -33.28 35.17 17.18
C GLY A 67 -33.73 33.71 17.15
N SER A 68 -35.02 33.43 17.37
CA SER A 68 -35.55 32.07 17.26
C SER A 68 -35.37 31.50 15.84
N LEU A 69 -35.59 32.31 14.80
CA LEU A 69 -35.31 31.92 13.42
C LEU A 69 -33.81 31.65 13.18
N LEU A 70 -32.92 32.49 13.71
CA LEU A 70 -31.48 32.28 13.60
C LEU A 70 -31.02 30.99 14.30
N LEU A 71 -31.56 30.68 15.48
CA LEU A 71 -31.23 29.44 16.20
C LEU A 71 -31.69 28.20 15.44
N ILE A 72 -32.90 28.23 14.87
CA ILE A 72 -33.42 27.15 14.03
C ILE A 72 -32.58 27.00 12.76
N ALA A 73 -32.21 28.11 12.11
CA ALA A 73 -31.35 28.09 10.93
C ALA A 73 -29.97 27.49 11.24
N GLY A 74 -29.37 27.82 12.39
CA GLY A 74 -28.12 27.22 12.84
C GLY A 74 -28.21 25.70 12.97
N TRP A 75 -29.26 25.20 13.61
CA TRP A 75 -29.53 23.76 13.71
C TRP A 75 -29.81 23.09 12.36
N ALA A 76 -30.50 23.78 11.44
CA ALA A 76 -30.71 23.28 10.09
C ALA A 76 -29.39 23.14 9.32
N VAL A 77 -28.45 24.08 9.49
CA VAL A 77 -27.10 24.02 8.88
C VAL A 77 -26.29 22.87 9.48
N VAL A 78 -26.32 22.68 10.81
CA VAL A 78 -25.64 21.55 11.46
C VAL A 78 -26.21 20.22 10.98
N GLY A 79 -27.54 20.09 10.94
CA GLY A 79 -28.22 18.89 10.43
C GLY A 79 -27.90 18.62 8.96
N TYR A 80 -27.88 19.66 8.12
CA TYR A 80 -27.46 19.55 6.73
C TYR A 80 -25.99 19.12 6.60
N GLY A 81 -25.10 19.66 7.43
CA GLY A 81 -23.69 19.27 7.47
C GLY A 81 -23.52 17.80 7.82
N ILE A 82 -24.17 17.34 8.90
CA ILE A 82 -24.15 15.92 9.31
C ILE A 82 -24.68 15.03 8.18
N TYR A 83 -25.78 15.40 7.54
CA TYR A 83 -26.31 14.67 6.39
C TYR A 83 -25.34 14.68 5.20
N PHE A 84 -24.77 15.83 4.87
CA PHE A 84 -23.89 15.99 3.70
C PHE A 84 -22.57 15.24 3.84
N PHE A 85 -21.97 15.22 5.03
CA PHE A 85 -20.72 14.50 5.32
C PHE A 85 -20.93 13.05 5.73
N GLY A 86 -22.08 12.72 6.33
CA GLY A 86 -22.42 11.36 6.76
C GLY A 86 -23.10 10.51 5.68
N ARG A 87 -23.61 11.12 4.60
CA ARG A 87 -24.18 10.36 3.49
C ARG A 87 -23.07 9.58 2.78
N PRO A 88 -23.28 8.28 2.48
CA PRO A 88 -22.38 7.56 1.61
C PRO A 88 -22.40 8.23 0.23
N THR A 89 -21.24 8.65 -0.24
CA THR A 89 -21.07 9.04 -1.64
C THR A 89 -21.10 7.78 -2.50
N GLY A 90 -21.51 7.92 -3.77
CA GLY A 90 -21.37 6.83 -4.74
C GLY A 90 -19.92 6.35 -4.88
N PRO A 91 -19.70 5.20 -5.52
CA PRO A 91 -18.36 4.66 -5.72
C PRO A 91 -17.48 5.65 -6.50
N ASN A 92 -16.18 5.61 -6.23
CA ASN A 92 -15.20 6.42 -6.95
C ASN A 92 -15.08 5.91 -8.40
N GLU A 93 -15.68 6.63 -9.35
CA GLU A 93 -15.65 6.28 -10.79
C GLU A 93 -14.24 6.17 -11.38
N LYS A 94 -13.23 6.81 -10.78
CA LYS A 94 -11.83 6.62 -11.19
C LYS A 94 -11.32 5.26 -10.73
N ALA A 95 -11.55 4.91 -9.47
CA ALA A 95 -11.13 3.62 -8.92
C ALA A 95 -11.80 2.43 -9.59
N LEU A 96 -13.07 2.54 -9.98
CA LEU A 96 -13.78 1.49 -10.71
C LEU A 96 -13.15 1.16 -12.08
N LYS A 97 -12.35 2.07 -12.64
CA LYS A 97 -11.63 1.85 -13.90
C LYS A 97 -10.27 1.17 -13.69
N GLY A 98 -9.95 0.76 -12.46
CA GLY A 98 -8.61 0.31 -12.09
C GLY A 98 -7.58 1.40 -12.41
N VAL A 99 -6.38 1.00 -12.83
CA VAL A 99 -5.30 1.94 -13.10
C VAL A 99 -5.64 2.89 -14.25
N ALA A 100 -6.50 2.49 -15.19
CA ALA A 100 -6.93 3.36 -16.29
C ALA A 100 -7.61 4.66 -15.82
N GLY A 101 -8.22 4.67 -14.62
CA GLY A 101 -8.76 5.88 -14.01
C GLY A 101 -7.71 6.84 -13.43
N HIS A 102 -6.47 6.40 -13.29
CA HIS A 102 -5.36 7.11 -12.66
C HIS A 102 -4.22 7.48 -13.65
N ILE A 103 -4.26 6.98 -14.90
CA ILE A 103 -3.25 7.33 -15.92
C ILE A 103 -3.34 8.82 -16.26
N VAL A 104 -2.20 9.51 -16.14
CA VAL A 104 -2.02 10.90 -16.59
C VAL A 104 -1.03 10.92 -17.74
N GLY A 105 -1.44 11.46 -18.89
CA GLY A 105 -0.60 11.51 -20.09
C GLY A 105 -0.44 10.15 -20.78
N LYS A 106 0.71 9.95 -21.46
CA LYS A 106 1.01 8.72 -22.20
C LYS A 106 1.78 7.76 -21.31
N ALA A 107 1.11 6.70 -20.83
CA ALA A 107 1.76 5.62 -20.12
C ALA A 107 2.65 4.77 -21.06
N GLN A 108 3.81 4.35 -20.57
CA GLN A 108 4.73 3.46 -21.26
C GLN A 108 5.18 2.37 -20.29
N ARG A 109 5.65 1.24 -20.83
CA ARG A 109 6.26 0.18 -20.01
C ARG A 109 7.50 0.74 -19.32
N PHE A 110 7.63 0.46 -18.03
CA PHE A 110 8.75 0.92 -17.22
C PHE A 110 9.97 0.03 -17.45
N ASP A 111 11.15 0.60 -17.65
CA ASP A 111 12.39 -0.18 -17.78
C ASP A 111 12.85 -0.67 -16.41
N GLU A 112 12.98 -1.99 -16.20
CA GLU A 112 13.39 -2.52 -14.90
C GLU A 112 14.80 -2.04 -14.52
N ARG A 113 15.68 -1.73 -15.48
CA ARG A 113 17.01 -1.19 -15.20
C ARG A 113 16.95 0.18 -14.51
N GLU A 114 15.89 0.94 -14.76
CA GLU A 114 15.65 2.23 -14.12
C GLU A 114 15.06 2.09 -12.71
N GLN A 115 14.69 0.90 -12.23
CA GLN A 115 14.25 0.75 -10.85
C GLN A 115 15.45 0.80 -9.88
N VAL A 116 15.28 1.46 -8.73
CA VAL A 116 16.37 1.60 -7.74
C VAL A 116 16.94 0.26 -7.28
N PHE A 117 16.10 -0.77 -7.14
CA PHE A 117 16.56 -2.10 -6.76
C PHE A 117 17.52 -2.73 -7.78
N ALA A 118 17.26 -2.57 -9.08
CA ALA A 118 18.15 -3.07 -10.14
C ALA A 118 19.48 -2.31 -10.16
N ARG A 119 19.43 -0.98 -10.04
CA ARG A 119 20.64 -0.14 -10.05
C ARG A 119 21.56 -0.41 -8.85
N GLU A 120 20.98 -0.70 -7.68
CA GLU A 120 21.73 -0.98 -6.46
C GLU A 120 22.20 -2.44 -6.36
N ARG A 121 21.36 -3.42 -6.72
CA ARG A 121 21.69 -4.85 -6.55
C ARG A 121 22.47 -5.44 -7.71
N SER A 122 22.23 -4.95 -8.93
CA SER A 122 22.78 -5.55 -10.14
C SER A 122 23.88 -4.68 -10.75
N ILE A 123 23.70 -3.38 -10.89
CA ILE A 123 24.68 -2.52 -11.58
C ILE A 123 25.89 -2.19 -10.68
N ARG A 124 26.97 -2.98 -10.80
CA ARG A 124 28.18 -2.85 -9.98
C ARG A 124 29.18 -1.83 -10.57
N PRO A 125 29.78 -0.93 -9.76
CA PRO A 125 30.82 -0.01 -10.22
C PRO A 125 31.94 -0.72 -10.99
N GLY A 126 32.32 -0.15 -12.14
CA GLY A 126 33.36 -0.70 -13.03
C GLY A 126 32.93 -1.87 -13.91
N SER A 127 31.65 -2.29 -13.87
CA SER A 127 31.12 -3.30 -14.79
C SER A 127 30.72 -2.69 -16.14
N PRO A 128 30.69 -3.47 -17.24
CA PRO A 128 30.17 -2.99 -18.53
C PRO A 128 28.74 -2.43 -18.45
N GLN A 129 27.91 -3.00 -17.57
CA GLN A 129 26.53 -2.58 -17.35
C GLN A 129 26.46 -1.22 -16.64
N TYR A 130 27.40 -0.95 -15.73
CA TYR A 130 27.53 0.35 -15.07
C TYR A 130 27.83 1.44 -16.08
N GLU A 131 28.88 1.24 -16.89
CA GLU A 131 29.26 2.18 -17.94
C GLU A 131 28.11 2.39 -18.93
N ALA A 132 27.47 1.31 -19.39
CA ALA A 132 26.37 1.39 -20.34
C ALA A 132 25.14 2.13 -19.78
N PHE A 133 24.77 1.85 -18.52
CA PHE A 133 23.61 2.47 -17.90
C PHE A 133 23.85 3.97 -17.62
N TYR A 134 24.94 4.31 -16.94
CA TYR A 134 25.21 5.70 -16.56
C TYR A 134 25.67 6.59 -17.72
N HIS A 135 26.18 6.01 -18.82
CA HIS A 135 26.35 6.77 -20.06
C HIS A 135 25.02 7.34 -20.60
N SER A 136 23.90 6.62 -20.41
CA SER A 136 22.57 7.07 -20.83
C SER A 136 21.77 7.79 -19.74
N HIS A 137 22.18 7.64 -18.47
CA HIS A 137 21.52 8.23 -17.29
C HIS A 137 22.53 8.90 -16.35
N PRO A 138 23.34 9.88 -16.83
CA PRO A 138 24.40 10.48 -16.02
C PRO A 138 23.86 11.19 -14.77
N GLU A 139 22.61 11.65 -14.79
CA GLU A 139 21.93 12.30 -13.66
C GLU A 139 21.70 11.38 -12.46
N LEU A 140 21.72 10.05 -12.66
CA LEU A 140 21.50 9.07 -11.59
C LEU A 140 22.79 8.61 -10.91
N GLU A 141 23.96 8.82 -11.54
CA GLU A 141 25.22 8.22 -11.10
C GLU A 141 25.65 8.72 -9.72
N GLN A 142 25.60 10.03 -9.50
CA GLN A 142 25.96 10.62 -8.22
C GLN A 142 25.01 10.15 -7.12
N LEU A 143 23.70 10.19 -7.37
CA LEU A 143 22.68 9.79 -6.40
C LEU A 143 22.85 8.33 -5.95
N ASP A 144 23.05 7.42 -6.91
CA ASP A 144 23.24 6.00 -6.60
C ASP A 144 24.62 5.75 -5.95
N SER A 145 25.66 6.53 -6.30
CA SER A 145 26.96 6.45 -5.62
C SER A 145 26.87 6.86 -4.15
N GLU A 146 26.16 7.94 -3.84
CA GLU A 146 25.87 8.38 -2.48
C GLU A 146 25.07 7.32 -1.71
N ARG A 147 24.06 6.70 -2.36
CA ARG A 147 23.28 5.62 -1.75
C ARG A 147 24.13 4.39 -1.44
N ARG A 148 24.98 3.94 -2.37
CA ARG A 148 25.91 2.83 -2.14
C ARG A 148 26.85 3.12 -0.98
N ALA A 149 27.40 4.33 -0.91
CA ALA A 149 28.27 4.76 0.19
C ALA A 149 27.55 4.77 1.54
N ALA A 150 26.25 5.05 1.56
CA ALA A 150 25.41 5.01 2.76
C ALA A 150 24.97 3.60 3.21
N GLY A 151 25.39 2.53 2.50
CA GLY A 151 24.99 1.15 2.79
C GLY A 151 23.90 0.60 1.84
N GLY A 152 23.71 1.22 0.67
CA GLY A 152 22.76 0.79 -0.34
C GLY A 152 21.31 1.07 0.05
N ILE A 153 20.38 0.17 -0.30
CA ILE A 153 18.93 0.37 -0.12
C ILE A 153 18.53 0.39 1.37
N MET A 154 19.24 -0.34 2.22
CA MET A 154 18.87 -0.59 3.61
C MET A 154 19.71 0.24 4.60
N GLY A 155 20.83 0.80 4.16
CA GLY A 155 21.84 1.36 5.05
C GLY A 155 22.53 0.27 5.87
N THR A 156 22.99 0.62 7.07
CA THR A 156 23.61 -0.32 8.02
C THR A 156 22.56 -0.83 9.02
N PRO A 157 22.12 -2.10 8.93
CA PRO A 157 21.13 -2.65 9.86
C PRO A 157 21.58 -2.52 11.33
N GLY A 158 20.65 -2.15 12.21
CA GLY A 158 20.92 -1.94 13.63
C GLY A 158 21.67 -0.67 14.01
N ALA A 159 22.13 0.16 13.06
CA ALA A 159 22.88 1.38 13.36
C ALA A 159 22.09 2.41 14.19
N ILE A 160 20.76 2.36 14.11
CA ILE A 160 19.84 3.24 14.84
C ILE A 160 19.08 2.50 15.94
N ASP A 161 19.31 1.19 16.11
CA ASP A 161 18.65 0.42 17.16
C ASP A 161 19.33 0.65 18.51
N ARG A 162 18.68 0.19 19.57
CA ARG A 162 19.28 0.24 20.91
C ARG A 162 20.53 -0.67 20.94
N PRO A 163 21.52 -0.35 21.77
CA PRO A 163 22.65 -1.25 21.99
C PRO A 163 22.18 -2.63 22.46
N GLY A 164 22.77 -3.69 21.91
CA GLY A 164 22.42 -5.09 22.26
C GLY A 164 21.31 -5.71 21.40
N GLU A 165 20.71 -4.98 20.46
CA GLU A 165 19.61 -5.44 19.60
C GLU A 165 20.07 -6.31 18.40
N MET A 166 21.22 -6.98 18.53
CA MET A 166 21.69 -7.95 17.54
C MET A 166 20.64 -9.03 17.20
N PRO A 167 19.79 -9.51 18.14
CA PRO A 167 18.68 -10.41 17.80
C PRO A 167 17.76 -9.90 16.68
N ASN A 168 17.51 -8.59 16.57
CA ASN A 168 16.64 -8.03 15.51
C ASN A 168 17.29 -8.16 14.14
N ILE A 169 18.61 -7.88 14.05
CA ILE A 169 19.38 -8.05 12.82
C ILE A 169 19.47 -9.53 12.45
N ALA A 170 19.61 -10.43 13.44
CA ALA A 170 19.62 -11.87 13.22
C ALA A 170 18.26 -12.37 12.68
N ALA A 171 17.14 -11.90 13.26
CA ALA A 171 15.80 -12.21 12.79
C ALA A 171 15.55 -11.71 11.36
N MET A 172 15.93 -10.45 11.06
CA MET A 172 15.87 -9.88 9.72
C MET A 172 16.68 -10.71 8.71
N THR A 173 17.91 -11.08 9.06
CA THR A 173 18.79 -11.87 8.20
C THR A 173 18.23 -13.27 7.96
N ALA A 174 17.71 -13.93 9.02
CA ALA A 174 17.06 -15.23 8.91
C ALA A 174 15.84 -15.17 7.97
N ALA A 175 15.01 -14.14 8.09
CA ALA A 175 13.87 -13.94 7.21
C ALA A 175 14.29 -13.75 5.74
N PHE A 176 15.29 -12.92 5.45
CA PHE A 176 15.79 -12.72 4.08
C PHE A 176 16.52 -13.91 3.46
N SER A 177 16.87 -14.93 4.26
CA SER A 177 17.49 -16.15 3.74
C SER A 177 16.54 -17.00 2.88
N ILE A 178 15.22 -16.84 3.06
CA ILE A 178 14.21 -17.69 2.44
C ILE A 178 13.91 -17.36 0.97
N PRO A 179 13.64 -16.10 0.56
CA PRO A 179 13.22 -15.79 -0.81
C PRO A 179 14.17 -16.30 -1.91
N PRO A 180 15.52 -16.29 -1.73
CA PRO A 180 16.44 -16.87 -2.70
C PRO A 180 16.18 -18.34 -3.06
N HIS A 181 15.54 -19.13 -2.20
CA HIS A 181 15.20 -20.52 -2.49
C HIS A 181 14.07 -20.68 -3.51
N PHE A 182 13.27 -19.62 -3.73
CA PHE A 182 12.13 -19.62 -4.66
C PHE A 182 12.42 -18.92 -5.99
N GLY A 183 13.47 -18.09 -6.07
CA GLY A 183 13.66 -17.18 -7.21
C GLY A 183 14.26 -17.78 -8.47
N LYS A 184 14.64 -19.07 -8.50
CA LYS A 184 14.95 -19.71 -9.78
C LYS A 184 13.64 -19.86 -10.54
N PRO A 185 13.47 -19.24 -11.74
CA PRO A 185 12.26 -19.39 -12.53
C PRO A 185 12.12 -20.87 -12.89
N GLN A 186 11.33 -21.60 -12.13
CA GLN A 186 10.91 -22.92 -12.53
C GLN A 186 9.82 -22.67 -13.56
N ASN A 187 10.11 -22.95 -14.83
CA ASN A 187 9.05 -23.36 -15.72
C ASN A 187 8.41 -24.55 -15.03
N HIS A 188 7.26 -24.33 -14.37
CA HIS A 188 6.57 -25.38 -13.66
C HIS A 188 6.10 -26.37 -14.72
N THR A 189 6.88 -27.43 -14.89
CA THR A 189 6.45 -28.58 -15.68
C THR A 189 5.34 -29.23 -14.87
N PRO A 190 4.12 -29.37 -15.43
CA PRO A 190 3.02 -29.99 -14.71
C PRO A 190 3.46 -31.37 -14.20
N ALA A 191 3.40 -31.58 -12.89
CA ALA A 191 3.62 -32.91 -12.31
C ALA A 191 2.45 -33.83 -12.66
N VAL A 192 1.26 -33.25 -12.84
CA VAL A 192 0.09 -33.93 -13.38
C VAL A 192 0.16 -33.91 -14.90
N GLN A 193 0.37 -35.06 -15.52
CA GLN A 193 0.16 -35.21 -16.96
C GLN A 193 -1.32 -35.19 -17.25
N LEU A 194 -1.80 -34.04 -17.74
CA LEU A 194 -3.18 -33.91 -18.16
C LEU A 194 -3.34 -34.46 -19.58
N THR A 195 -4.23 -35.41 -19.74
CA THR A 195 -4.79 -35.86 -21.01
C THR A 195 -6.07 -35.06 -21.29
N GLU A 196 -6.53 -35.04 -22.53
CA GLU A 196 -7.82 -34.42 -22.89
C GLU A 196 -8.99 -35.00 -22.07
N GLU A 197 -8.88 -36.26 -21.62
CA GLU A 197 -9.90 -36.94 -20.82
C GLU A 197 -9.90 -36.55 -19.33
N ASN A 198 -8.73 -36.20 -18.77
CA ASN A 198 -8.59 -35.89 -17.33
C ASN A 198 -8.45 -34.39 -17.05
N ARG A 199 -8.40 -33.54 -18.09
CA ARG A 199 -8.36 -32.09 -17.95
C ARG A 199 -9.63 -31.62 -17.24
N PRO A 200 -9.52 -30.92 -16.11
CA PRO A 200 -10.69 -30.54 -15.35
C PRO A 200 -11.50 -29.50 -16.14
N ASN A 201 -12.74 -29.85 -16.49
CA ASN A 201 -13.68 -28.94 -17.15
C ASN A 201 -14.29 -27.99 -16.12
N LEU A 202 -13.55 -26.96 -15.74
CA LEU A 202 -13.95 -25.97 -14.74
C LEU A 202 -14.43 -24.69 -15.41
N SER A 203 -15.54 -24.14 -14.94
CA SER A 203 -15.96 -22.80 -15.34
C SER A 203 -14.97 -21.74 -14.81
N PRO A 204 -14.87 -20.55 -15.41
CA PRO A 204 -14.04 -19.45 -14.91
C PRO A 204 -14.35 -19.10 -13.44
N GLU A 205 -15.62 -19.17 -13.02
CA GLU A 205 -16.05 -18.89 -11.65
C GLU A 205 -15.51 -19.93 -10.68
N GLU A 206 -15.60 -21.21 -11.03
CA GLU A 206 -15.09 -22.29 -10.19
C GLU A 206 -13.55 -22.27 -10.10
N THR A 207 -12.87 -22.05 -11.23
CA THR A 207 -11.42 -21.89 -11.27
C THR A 207 -10.98 -20.74 -10.38
N THR A 208 -11.64 -19.58 -10.48
CA THR A 208 -11.37 -18.40 -9.65
C THR A 208 -11.59 -18.70 -8.17
N ARG A 209 -12.68 -19.39 -7.80
CA ARG A 209 -12.93 -19.79 -6.41
C ARG A 209 -11.83 -20.70 -5.86
N ARG A 210 -11.40 -21.70 -6.64
CA ARG A 210 -10.34 -22.65 -6.22
C ARG A 210 -9.00 -21.97 -6.05
N VAL A 211 -8.58 -21.16 -7.02
CA VAL A 211 -7.33 -20.38 -6.96
C VAL A 211 -7.31 -19.46 -5.74
N LYS A 212 -8.40 -18.69 -5.52
CA LYS A 212 -8.50 -17.80 -4.35
C LYS A 212 -8.54 -18.58 -3.03
N GLY A 213 -9.27 -19.71 -2.99
CA GLY A 213 -9.32 -20.57 -1.83
C GLY A 213 -7.95 -21.15 -1.46
N PHE A 214 -7.21 -21.64 -2.45
CA PHE A 214 -5.87 -22.17 -2.25
C PHE A 214 -4.88 -21.09 -1.81
N ALA A 215 -4.90 -19.91 -2.43
CA ALA A 215 -4.05 -18.79 -2.02
C ALA A 215 -4.30 -18.38 -0.55
N ARG A 216 -5.56 -18.31 -0.11
CA ARG A 216 -5.90 -18.04 1.29
C ARG A 216 -5.46 -19.14 2.23
N GLN A 217 -5.59 -20.41 1.83
CA GLN A 217 -5.10 -21.55 2.61
C GLN A 217 -3.58 -21.49 2.83
N LEU A 218 -2.83 -20.94 1.87
CA LEU A 218 -1.39 -20.70 2.00
C LEU A 218 -1.05 -19.46 2.85
N GLY A 219 -2.06 -18.70 3.30
CA GLY A 219 -1.90 -17.56 4.20
C GLY A 219 -1.95 -16.19 3.52
N ALA A 220 -2.43 -16.09 2.27
CA ALA A 220 -2.75 -14.80 1.66
C ALA A 220 -3.91 -14.10 2.40
N GLY A 221 -3.82 -12.78 2.58
CA GLY A 221 -4.89 -11.98 3.18
C GLY A 221 -6.05 -11.78 2.20
N SER A 222 -5.88 -10.85 1.27
CA SER A 222 -6.82 -10.60 0.17
C SER A 222 -6.30 -11.18 -1.14
N VAL A 223 -7.21 -11.60 -2.04
CA VAL A 223 -6.86 -12.19 -3.34
C VAL A 223 -7.77 -11.65 -4.43
N GLY A 224 -7.16 -11.04 -5.43
CA GLY A 224 -7.77 -10.44 -6.60
C GLY A 224 -7.33 -11.15 -7.87
N VAL A 225 -8.15 -11.04 -8.92
CA VAL A 225 -7.81 -11.55 -10.26
C VAL A 225 -8.15 -10.45 -11.23
N ALA A 226 -7.18 -10.10 -12.08
CA ALA A 226 -7.31 -9.07 -13.10
C ALA A 226 -6.92 -9.64 -14.47
N ARG A 227 -7.46 -9.04 -15.53
CA ARG A 227 -6.86 -9.20 -16.86
C ARG A 227 -5.47 -8.57 -16.84
N MET A 228 -4.49 -9.24 -17.43
CA MET A 228 -3.15 -8.70 -17.54
C MET A 228 -3.17 -7.42 -18.38
N ASN A 229 -2.56 -6.36 -17.86
CA ASN A 229 -2.34 -5.13 -18.60
C ASN A 229 -0.86 -5.05 -19.03
N PRO A 230 -0.55 -5.17 -20.34
CA PRO A 230 0.82 -5.17 -20.83
C PRO A 230 1.63 -3.91 -20.47
N LEU A 231 0.98 -2.78 -20.17
CA LEU A 231 1.66 -1.56 -19.74
C LEU A 231 2.40 -1.73 -18.40
N TRP A 232 1.96 -2.65 -17.56
CA TRP A 232 2.56 -2.89 -16.24
C TRP A 232 3.69 -3.92 -16.27
N VAL A 233 3.91 -4.57 -17.42
CA VAL A 233 5.05 -5.48 -17.62
C VAL A 233 6.29 -4.62 -17.87
N TYR A 234 7.35 -4.86 -17.09
CA TYR A 234 8.63 -4.16 -17.30
C TYR A 234 9.09 -4.29 -18.75
N SER A 235 9.70 -3.26 -19.34
CA SER A 235 10.15 -3.29 -20.74
C SER A 235 11.36 -4.22 -20.93
N ASN A 236 12.41 -3.97 -20.15
CA ASN A 236 13.68 -4.65 -20.26
C ASN A 236 14.11 -5.16 -18.89
N ARG A 237 14.78 -6.31 -18.85
CA ARG A 237 15.33 -6.91 -17.63
C ARG A 237 16.47 -6.05 -17.08
N GLY A 238 16.40 -5.77 -15.79
CA GLY A 238 17.42 -5.01 -15.07
C GLY A 238 17.87 -5.64 -13.76
N GLU A 239 16.98 -6.33 -13.05
CA GLU A 239 17.36 -7.08 -11.85
C GLU A 239 17.93 -8.45 -12.24
N ILE A 240 19.19 -8.67 -11.90
CA ILE A 240 19.94 -9.90 -12.15
C ILE A 240 20.08 -10.68 -10.85
N PHE A 241 19.63 -11.93 -10.88
CA PHE A 241 19.72 -12.88 -9.78
C PHE A 241 20.35 -14.16 -10.30
N TYR A 242 21.14 -14.84 -9.46
CA TYR A 242 21.74 -16.14 -9.83
C TYR A 242 22.65 -16.08 -11.06
N GLU A 243 23.33 -14.94 -11.28
CA GLU A 243 24.28 -14.71 -12.37
C GLU A 243 23.70 -14.84 -13.79
N ASN A 244 22.38 -14.65 -13.97
CA ASN A 244 21.69 -14.67 -15.28
C ASN A 244 21.93 -13.40 -16.14
N TRP A 245 23.19 -12.97 -16.24
CA TRP A 245 23.59 -11.74 -16.91
C TRP A 245 23.26 -11.68 -18.40
N ASP A 246 23.09 -12.84 -19.04
CA ASP A 246 22.63 -12.95 -20.42
C ASP A 246 21.28 -12.26 -20.64
N GLN A 247 20.46 -12.18 -19.59
CA GLN A 247 19.14 -11.54 -19.64
C GLN A 247 19.19 -10.02 -19.49
N TRP A 248 20.29 -9.43 -19.00
CA TRP A 248 20.34 -7.99 -18.73
C TRP A 248 20.08 -7.17 -20.00
N GLY A 249 19.10 -6.27 -19.94
CA GLY A 249 18.66 -5.45 -21.08
C GLY A 249 17.78 -6.16 -22.09
N GLN A 250 17.56 -7.48 -21.98
CA GLN A 250 16.63 -8.19 -22.87
C GLN A 250 15.19 -7.73 -22.63
N GLU A 251 14.38 -7.72 -23.69
CA GLU A 251 12.95 -7.42 -23.58
C GLU A 251 12.25 -8.51 -22.75
N ILE A 252 11.45 -8.09 -21.78
CA ILE A 252 10.57 -9.00 -21.03
C ILE A 252 9.27 -9.13 -21.81
N THR A 253 8.88 -10.34 -22.18
CA THR A 253 7.55 -10.59 -22.76
C THR A 253 6.77 -11.50 -21.83
N LEU A 254 5.47 -11.24 -21.67
CA LEU A 254 4.61 -11.99 -20.77
C LEU A 254 3.36 -12.46 -21.53
N ASP A 255 3.30 -13.75 -21.82
CA ASP A 255 2.18 -14.38 -22.55
C ASP A 255 1.11 -14.94 -21.59
N HIS A 256 0.77 -14.15 -20.57
CA HIS A 256 -0.25 -14.51 -19.58
C HIS A 256 -1.45 -13.58 -19.70
N ASN A 257 -2.66 -14.14 -19.82
CA ASN A 257 -3.89 -13.36 -19.95
C ASN A 257 -4.39 -12.75 -18.64
N PHE A 258 -4.00 -13.33 -17.50
CA PHE A 258 -4.51 -12.97 -16.18
C PHE A 258 -3.38 -12.80 -15.18
N ALA A 259 -3.59 -11.89 -14.23
CA ALA A 259 -2.78 -11.75 -13.04
C ALA A 259 -3.61 -12.20 -11.83
N ILE A 260 -3.04 -13.09 -11.02
CA ILE A 260 -3.58 -13.41 -9.69
C ILE A 260 -2.73 -12.64 -8.69
N VAL A 261 -3.34 -11.67 -8.02
CA VAL A 261 -2.64 -10.77 -7.09
C VAL A 261 -3.17 -11.04 -5.69
N PHE A 262 -2.29 -10.99 -4.70
CA PHE A 262 -2.66 -11.21 -3.31
C PHE A 262 -1.88 -10.29 -2.38
N THR A 263 -2.41 -10.10 -1.18
CA THR A 263 -1.74 -9.36 -0.11
C THR A 263 -1.20 -10.31 0.95
N VAL A 264 -0.13 -9.87 1.61
CA VAL A 264 0.37 -10.46 2.85
C VAL A 264 0.25 -9.36 3.90
N GLU A 265 -0.49 -9.63 4.98
CA GLU A 265 -0.62 -8.71 6.09
C GLU A 265 0.68 -8.68 6.88
N MET A 266 1.16 -7.46 7.16
CA MET A 266 2.33 -7.24 8.01
C MET A 266 1.90 -7.06 9.47
N ASP A 267 2.73 -7.49 10.40
CA ASP A 267 2.51 -7.25 11.82
C ASP A 267 2.60 -5.75 12.16
N TRP A 268 1.54 -5.22 12.78
CA TRP A 268 1.42 -3.79 13.08
C TRP A 268 2.44 -3.33 14.13
N GLU A 269 2.74 -4.15 15.15
CA GLU A 269 3.68 -3.77 16.20
C GLU A 269 5.09 -3.66 15.64
N MET A 270 5.49 -4.64 14.81
CA MET A 270 6.80 -4.66 14.16
C MET A 270 6.97 -3.51 13.17
N ILE A 271 5.97 -3.27 12.29
CA ILE A 271 6.08 -2.20 11.29
C ILE A 271 6.06 -0.80 11.92
N SER A 272 5.32 -0.63 13.04
CA SER A 272 5.26 0.64 13.78
C SER A 272 6.58 1.03 14.44
N THR A 273 7.56 0.13 14.48
CA THR A 273 8.92 0.45 14.92
C THR A 273 9.75 1.17 13.86
N ALA A 274 9.23 1.37 12.64
CA ALA A 274 9.96 2.04 11.58
C ALA A 274 10.55 3.39 12.07
N PRO A 275 11.81 3.71 11.73
CA PRO A 275 12.69 3.01 10.79
C PRO A 275 13.59 1.91 11.41
N HIS A 276 13.36 1.45 12.64
CA HIS A 276 14.20 0.46 13.32
C HIS A 276 14.16 -0.94 12.67
N THR A 277 15.18 -1.76 12.93
CA THR A 277 15.36 -3.08 12.29
C THR A 277 14.14 -4.01 12.36
N PRO A 278 13.31 -4.04 13.43
CA PRO A 278 12.12 -4.91 13.45
C PRO A 278 11.15 -4.64 12.28
N SER A 279 10.98 -3.38 11.85
CA SER A 279 10.17 -3.05 10.66
C SER A 279 10.70 -3.68 9.37
N VAL A 280 12.03 -3.80 9.26
CA VAL A 280 12.71 -4.45 8.13
C VAL A 280 12.62 -5.98 8.25
N ALA A 281 12.72 -6.52 9.47
CA ALA A 281 12.53 -7.94 9.73
C ALA A 281 11.12 -8.40 9.32
N GLU A 282 10.10 -7.59 9.62
CA GLU A 282 8.72 -7.86 9.20
C GLU A 282 8.54 -7.80 7.68
N SER A 283 9.15 -6.79 7.03
CA SER A 283 9.18 -6.73 5.57
C SER A 283 9.83 -7.97 4.95
N ALA A 284 10.93 -8.46 5.54
CA ALA A 284 11.62 -9.67 5.11
C ALA A 284 10.75 -10.92 5.26
N LEU A 285 10.04 -11.07 6.38
CA LEU A 285 9.10 -12.17 6.62
C LEU A 285 7.97 -12.16 5.58
N SER A 286 7.43 -10.99 5.29
CA SER A 286 6.39 -10.80 4.28
C SER A 286 6.88 -11.16 2.87
N TYR A 287 8.12 -10.79 2.49
CA TYR A 287 8.71 -11.25 1.23
C TYR A 287 8.87 -12.77 1.17
N SER A 288 9.26 -13.41 2.27
CA SER A 288 9.40 -14.87 2.36
C SER A 288 8.07 -15.58 2.18
N LYS A 289 7.04 -15.09 2.86
CA LYS A 289 5.67 -15.61 2.72
C LYS A 289 5.11 -15.35 1.32
N GLY A 290 5.35 -14.18 0.75
CA GLY A 290 4.96 -13.85 -0.63
C GLY A 290 5.62 -14.76 -1.68
N ALA A 291 6.92 -15.03 -1.54
CA ALA A 291 7.64 -15.95 -2.41
C ALA A 291 7.10 -17.39 -2.30
N TRP A 292 6.83 -17.86 -1.08
CA TRP A 292 6.20 -19.16 -0.83
C TRP A 292 4.82 -19.29 -1.50
N ILE A 293 3.92 -18.33 -1.25
CA ILE A 293 2.55 -18.37 -1.77
C ILE A 293 2.54 -18.32 -3.29
N SER A 294 3.26 -17.36 -3.89
CA SER A 294 3.29 -17.18 -5.35
C SER A 294 3.85 -18.40 -6.08
N THR A 295 4.90 -19.03 -5.54
CA THR A 295 5.51 -20.24 -6.13
C THR A 295 4.55 -21.43 -6.08
N GLN A 296 3.91 -21.66 -4.94
CA GLN A 296 2.92 -22.74 -4.79
C GLN A 296 1.70 -22.51 -5.67
N LEU A 297 1.25 -21.27 -5.80
CA LEU A 297 0.11 -20.91 -6.63
C LEU A 297 0.41 -21.07 -8.12
N ALA A 298 1.60 -20.68 -8.57
CA ALA A 298 2.05 -20.91 -9.95
C ALA A 298 2.15 -22.42 -10.26
N ALA A 299 2.71 -23.21 -9.33
CA ALA A 299 2.74 -24.66 -9.47
C ALA A 299 1.33 -25.29 -9.50
N PHE A 300 0.39 -24.78 -8.70
CA PHE A 300 -1.01 -25.21 -8.72
C PHE A 300 -1.65 -24.96 -10.08
N VAL A 301 -1.49 -23.76 -10.64
CA VAL A 301 -2.03 -23.40 -11.97
C VAL A 301 -1.37 -24.25 -13.07
N ALA A 302 -0.07 -24.49 -12.98
CA ALA A 302 0.65 -25.38 -13.89
C ALA A 302 0.11 -26.83 -13.85
N ASN A 303 -0.18 -27.35 -12.65
CA ASN A 303 -0.79 -28.67 -12.48
C ASN A 303 -2.25 -28.75 -12.95
N LEU A 304 -2.91 -27.62 -13.21
CA LEU A 304 -4.20 -27.56 -13.91
C LEU A 304 -4.04 -27.48 -15.45
N GLY A 305 -2.80 -27.49 -15.95
CA GLY A 305 -2.49 -27.50 -17.38
C GLY A 305 -2.43 -26.13 -18.02
N TYR A 306 -2.18 -25.07 -17.24
CA TYR A 306 -2.06 -23.69 -17.69
C TYR A 306 -0.67 -23.16 -17.37
N ALA A 307 -0.08 -22.38 -18.29
CA ALA A 307 1.19 -21.70 -18.01
C ALA A 307 1.01 -20.71 -16.85
N ALA A 308 1.99 -20.66 -15.94
CA ALA A 308 2.00 -19.73 -14.81
C ALA A 308 3.43 -19.38 -14.40
N THR A 309 3.62 -18.14 -13.96
CA THR A 309 4.91 -17.63 -13.50
C THR A 309 4.72 -16.92 -12.15
N ALA A 310 5.48 -17.36 -11.14
CA ALA A 310 5.49 -16.69 -9.84
C ALA A 310 6.22 -15.34 -9.92
N ASN A 311 5.61 -14.29 -9.38
CA ASN A 311 6.22 -12.96 -9.29
C ASN A 311 6.43 -12.62 -7.81
N HIS A 312 7.69 -12.42 -7.40
CA HIS A 312 8.07 -12.09 -6.02
C HIS A 312 9.45 -11.42 -5.98
N SER A 313 9.97 -11.10 -4.79
CA SER A 313 11.19 -10.29 -4.59
C SER A 313 12.51 -10.81 -5.19
N ARG A 314 12.50 -11.98 -5.82
CA ARG A 314 13.64 -12.57 -6.54
C ARG A 314 13.34 -12.84 -8.02
N HIS A 315 12.16 -12.47 -8.50
CA HIS A 315 11.74 -12.55 -9.89
C HIS A 315 10.48 -11.71 -10.12
N TYR A 316 10.63 -10.52 -10.73
CA TYR A 316 9.49 -9.69 -11.15
C TYR A 316 9.49 -9.48 -12.67
N ASN A 317 8.35 -9.73 -13.30
CA ASN A 317 8.07 -9.32 -14.67
C ASN A 317 7.05 -8.17 -14.73
N LEU A 318 6.41 -7.87 -13.59
CA LEU A 318 5.23 -7.03 -13.50
C LEU A 318 5.37 -6.03 -12.35
N LEU A 319 4.95 -4.79 -12.59
CA LEU A 319 4.75 -3.77 -11.56
C LEU A 319 3.57 -4.18 -10.65
N LEU A 320 3.85 -4.49 -9.38
CA LEU A 320 2.85 -5.04 -8.47
C LEU A 320 1.75 -4.05 -8.07
N THR A 321 2.09 -2.78 -7.84
CA THR A 321 1.11 -1.76 -7.41
C THR A 321 -0.03 -1.57 -8.42
N PRO A 322 0.23 -1.28 -9.71
CA PRO A 322 -0.86 -1.17 -10.69
C PRO A 322 -1.61 -2.50 -10.87
N ALA A 323 -0.92 -3.64 -10.79
CA ALA A 323 -1.59 -4.95 -10.85
C ALA A 323 -2.56 -5.17 -9.66
N ALA A 324 -2.22 -4.70 -8.45
CA ALA A 324 -3.07 -4.79 -7.27
C ALA A 324 -4.32 -3.90 -7.39
N ILE A 325 -4.18 -2.69 -7.95
CA ILE A 325 -5.30 -1.79 -8.24
C ILE A 325 -6.23 -2.44 -9.27
N ASP A 326 -5.71 -2.93 -10.40
CA ASP A 326 -6.50 -3.61 -11.43
C ASP A 326 -7.19 -4.89 -10.89
N ALA A 327 -6.61 -5.53 -9.87
CA ALA A 327 -7.16 -6.69 -9.18
C ALA A 327 -8.18 -6.34 -8.07
N GLY A 328 -8.44 -5.04 -7.84
CA GLY A 328 -9.40 -4.54 -6.86
C GLY A 328 -8.96 -4.74 -5.40
N LEU A 329 -7.65 -4.68 -5.13
CA LEU A 329 -7.09 -4.90 -3.79
C LEU A 329 -6.85 -3.59 -3.01
N GLY A 330 -6.97 -2.43 -3.65
CA GLY A 330 -6.78 -1.12 -3.04
C GLY A 330 -6.86 0.03 -4.05
N GLU A 331 -6.70 1.26 -3.53
CA GLU A 331 -6.60 2.53 -4.25
C GLU A 331 -5.35 3.29 -3.82
#